data_AF-A0A2V8P3C4-F1
#
_entry.id   AF-A0A2V8P3C4-F1
#
_cell.length_a   1.000
_cell.length_b   1.000
_cell.length_c   1.000
_cell.angle_alpha   90.00
_cell.angle_beta   90.00
_cell.angle_gamma   90.00
#
_symmetry.space_group_name_H-M   'P 1'
#
loop_
_entity.id
_entity.type
_entity.pdbx_description
1 polymer ?
#
loop_
_entity_poly.entity_id
_entity_poly.type
_entity_poly.pdbx_seq_one_letter_code
_entity_poly.pdbx_strand_id
1 'polypeptide(L)'
;MGLLARAKDLINTAISKTPLTEIDFRLLLTNNKAIFARASGDLYEALRLQTEAGHLASQSKDAHLLGNHFHGLGVTNEMIYEREGSEIYFDRALLAYTEACHYYEVSACTREYASTLNCIAYLFVRAERVEDALDYSVRAFDEARIVRDEGLIAECLLTRAQAFLLRKWYDTALTFASEARRIFQAKGFGLLRDDAHKTIEKILGAMREEDCAAQDSNSPALHGVRT
;
A
#
# COMPACT_ATOMS: atom_id res chain seq x y z
N MET A 1 3.10 -15.26 -25.84
CA MET A 1 3.23 -13.82 -25.51
C MET A 1 2.25 -13.49 -24.40
N GLY A 2 2.73 -12.98 -23.26
CA GLY A 2 1.90 -12.75 -22.07
C GLY A 2 0.91 -11.60 -22.24
N LEU A 3 -0.21 -11.64 -21.49
CA LEU A 3 -1.27 -10.62 -21.49
C LEU A 3 -0.73 -9.19 -21.27
N LEU A 4 0.29 -9.03 -20.42
CA LEU A 4 0.94 -7.73 -20.15
C LEU A 4 1.62 -7.12 -21.38
N ALA A 5 2.30 -7.93 -22.20
CA ALA A 5 2.96 -7.44 -23.41
C ALA A 5 1.92 -6.94 -24.42
N ARG A 6 0.83 -7.69 -24.62
CA ARG A 6 -0.27 -7.30 -25.50
C ARG A 6 -0.96 -6.02 -25.01
N ALA A 7 -1.15 -5.87 -23.70
CA ALA A 7 -1.74 -4.66 -23.13
C ALA A 7 -0.84 -3.43 -23.32
N LYS A 8 0.48 -3.59 -23.16
CA LYS A 8 1.47 -2.54 -23.43
C LYS A 8 1.44 -2.08 -24.88
N ASP A 9 1.37 -3.02 -25.84
CA ASP A 9 1.30 -2.72 -27.28
C ASP A 9 0.01 -1.97 -27.65
N LEU A 10 -1.13 -2.37 -27.06
CA LEU A 10 -2.41 -1.70 -27.26
C LEU A 10 -2.37 -0.26 -26.72
N ILE A 11 -1.82 -0.02 -25.53
CA ILE A 11 -1.68 1.33 -24.99
C ILE A 11 -0.75 2.19 -25.85
N ASN A 12 0.40 1.66 -26.28
CA ASN A 12 1.31 2.40 -27.15
C ASN A 12 0.62 2.80 -28.47
N THR A 13 -0.16 1.88 -29.04
CA THR A 13 -0.95 2.15 -30.25
C THR A 13 -2.01 3.22 -30.00
N ALA A 14 -2.72 3.16 -28.86
CA ALA A 14 -3.72 4.16 -28.50
C ALA A 14 -3.08 5.55 -28.37
N ILE A 15 -1.98 5.69 -27.62
CA ILE A 15 -1.24 6.94 -27.44
C ILE A 15 -0.81 7.53 -28.80
N SER A 16 -0.33 6.69 -29.72
CA SER A 16 0.11 7.14 -31.05
C SER A 16 -1.02 7.69 -31.92
N LYS A 17 -2.27 7.28 -31.65
CA LYS A 17 -3.47 7.70 -32.38
C LYS A 17 -4.21 8.84 -31.70
N THR A 18 -3.95 9.08 -30.42
CA THR A 18 -4.57 10.16 -29.65
C THR A 18 -3.94 11.50 -30.01
N PRO A 19 -4.72 12.49 -30.48
CA PRO A 19 -4.24 13.84 -30.75
C PRO A 19 -3.52 14.45 -29.55
N LEU A 20 -2.49 15.27 -29.80
CA LEU A 20 -1.75 15.98 -28.74
C LEU A 20 -2.64 16.92 -27.89
N THR A 21 -3.77 17.35 -28.46
CA THR A 21 -4.75 18.21 -27.79
C THR A 21 -5.64 17.46 -26.79
N GLU A 22 -5.71 16.13 -26.84
CA GLU A 22 -6.51 15.32 -25.90
C GLU A 22 -5.70 14.99 -24.64
N ILE A 23 -5.37 16.03 -23.87
CA ILE A 23 -4.48 15.94 -22.70
C ILE A 23 -4.97 14.90 -21.69
N ASP A 24 -6.24 14.92 -21.31
CA ASP A 24 -6.78 14.03 -20.27
C ASP A 24 -6.74 12.55 -20.71
N PHE A 25 -7.05 12.28 -21.98
CA PHE A 25 -7.00 10.91 -22.48
C PHE A 25 -5.55 10.40 -22.57
N ARG A 26 -4.60 11.26 -22.98
CA ARG A 26 -3.17 10.92 -22.96
C ARG A 26 -2.66 10.70 -21.54
N LEU A 27 -3.09 11.51 -20.58
CA LEU A 27 -2.74 11.37 -19.17
C LEU A 27 -3.21 10.02 -18.63
N LEU A 28 -4.48 9.67 -18.87
CA LEU A 28 -5.04 8.37 -18.50
C LEU A 28 -4.23 7.20 -19.09
N LEU A 29 -3.93 7.24 -20.40
CA LEU A 29 -3.16 6.19 -21.06
C LEU A 29 -1.73 6.10 -20.52
N THR A 30 -1.09 7.22 -20.21
CA THR A 30 0.28 7.27 -19.68
C THR A 30 0.33 6.72 -18.24
N ASN A 31 -0.63 7.08 -17.40
CA ASN A 31 -0.79 6.49 -16.07
C ASN A 31 -0.99 4.97 -16.14
N ASN A 32 -1.83 4.49 -17.06
CA ASN A 32 -2.05 3.06 -17.26
C ASN A 32 -0.79 2.33 -17.77
N LYS A 33 0.02 2.98 -18.60
CA LYS A 33 1.31 2.44 -19.03
C LYS A 33 2.27 2.28 -17.84
N ALA A 34 2.28 3.23 -16.91
CA ALA A 34 3.08 3.14 -15.68
C ALA A 34 2.64 1.96 -14.80
N ILE A 35 1.34 1.68 -14.70
CA ILE A 35 0.82 0.49 -13.99
C ILE A 35 1.41 -0.80 -14.57
N PHE A 36 1.47 -0.94 -15.89
CA PHE A 36 2.07 -2.13 -16.51
C PHE A 36 3.58 -2.23 -16.32
N ALA A 37 4.29 -1.10 -16.30
CA ALA A 37 5.71 -1.08 -15.96
C ALA A 37 5.93 -1.59 -14.52
N ARG A 38 5.14 -1.12 -13.55
CA ARG A 38 5.17 -1.63 -12.17
C ARG A 38 4.87 -3.11 -12.08
N ALA A 39 3.81 -3.57 -12.76
CA ALA A 39 3.42 -4.98 -12.77
C ALA A 39 4.51 -5.89 -13.41
N SER A 40 5.39 -5.33 -14.22
CA SER A 40 6.53 -6.03 -14.81
C SER A 40 7.82 -5.93 -13.97
N GLY A 41 7.77 -5.23 -12.83
CA GLY A 41 8.93 -4.97 -11.96
C GLY A 41 9.84 -3.83 -12.43
N ASP A 42 9.53 -3.17 -13.54
CA ASP A 42 10.32 -2.08 -14.10
C ASP A 42 9.94 -0.74 -13.46
N LEU A 43 10.36 -0.57 -12.19
CA LEU A 43 9.97 0.57 -11.37
C LEU A 43 10.53 1.91 -11.87
N TYR A 44 11.69 1.91 -12.54
CA TYR A 44 12.27 3.15 -13.07
C TYR A 44 11.60 3.57 -14.38
N GLU A 45 11.19 2.64 -15.24
CA GLU A 45 10.32 2.99 -16.37
C GLU A 45 8.96 3.47 -15.87
N ALA A 46 8.40 2.85 -14.83
CA ALA A 46 7.18 3.35 -14.20
C ALA A 46 7.36 4.80 -13.71
N LEU A 47 8.48 5.11 -13.03
CA LEU A 47 8.77 6.46 -12.54
C LEU A 47 8.98 7.46 -13.70
N ARG A 48 9.66 7.04 -14.77
CA ARG A 48 9.82 7.85 -15.99
C ARG A 48 8.46 8.17 -16.62
N LEU A 49 7.57 7.18 -16.72
CA LEU A 49 6.21 7.35 -17.25
C LEU A 49 5.35 8.23 -16.35
N GLN A 50 5.48 8.12 -15.02
CA GLN A 50 4.81 9.05 -14.10
C GLN A 50 5.34 10.48 -14.26
N THR A 51 6.64 10.66 -14.49
CA THR A 51 7.21 11.99 -14.77
C THR A 51 6.63 12.59 -16.06
N GLU A 52 6.49 11.77 -17.11
CA GLU A 52 5.84 12.15 -18.37
C GLU A 52 4.35 12.50 -18.16
N ALA A 53 3.64 11.69 -17.38
CA ALA A 53 2.26 11.96 -16.99
C ALA A 53 2.12 13.26 -16.19
N GLY A 54 3.11 13.62 -15.35
CA GLY A 54 3.12 14.88 -14.59
C GLY A 54 3.04 16.13 -15.48
N HIS A 55 3.67 16.10 -16.65
CA HIS A 55 3.57 17.20 -17.63
C HIS A 55 2.18 17.33 -18.28
N LEU A 56 1.45 16.22 -18.39
CA LEU A 56 0.06 16.22 -18.87
C LEU A 56 -0.89 16.62 -17.73
N ALA A 57 -0.63 16.14 -16.52
CA ALA A 57 -1.36 16.49 -15.31
C ALA A 57 -1.36 18.00 -15.06
N SER A 58 -0.22 18.68 -15.23
CA SER A 58 -0.15 20.15 -15.07
C SER A 58 -1.03 20.94 -16.05
N GLN A 59 -1.56 20.30 -17.09
CA GLN A 59 -2.45 20.90 -18.09
C GLN A 59 -3.90 20.44 -17.92
N SER A 60 -4.14 19.40 -17.12
CA SER A 60 -5.49 18.88 -16.83
C SER A 60 -6.19 19.74 -15.78
N LYS A 61 -7.51 19.78 -15.85
CA LYS A 61 -8.39 20.36 -14.82
C LYS A 61 -9.28 19.32 -14.14
N ASP A 62 -9.16 18.06 -14.54
CA ASP A 62 -9.95 16.97 -13.99
C ASP A 62 -9.33 16.52 -12.66
N ALA A 63 -9.98 16.91 -11.55
CA ALA A 63 -9.50 16.58 -10.20
C ALA A 63 -9.40 15.06 -9.97
N HIS A 64 -10.34 14.25 -10.48
CA HIS A 64 -10.28 12.80 -10.28
C HIS A 64 -9.06 12.21 -11.02
N LEU A 65 -8.82 12.67 -12.25
CA LEU A 65 -7.67 12.21 -13.03
C LEU A 65 -6.33 12.66 -12.42
N LEU A 66 -6.27 13.86 -11.84
CA LEU A 66 -5.12 14.33 -11.06
C LEU A 66 -4.90 13.45 -9.81
N GLY A 67 -5.97 13.12 -9.08
CA GLY A 67 -5.91 12.17 -7.96
C GLY A 67 -5.31 10.82 -8.37
N ASN A 68 -5.79 10.25 -9.48
CA ASN A 68 -5.26 9.00 -10.02
C ASN A 68 -3.78 9.08 -10.42
N HIS A 69 -3.35 10.20 -11.00
CA HIS A 69 -1.95 10.44 -11.32
C HIS A 69 -1.08 10.43 -10.06
N PHE A 70 -1.43 11.26 -9.07
CA PHE A 70 -0.65 11.38 -7.84
C PHE A 70 -0.67 10.10 -7.01
N HIS A 71 -1.80 9.38 -6.96
CA HIS A 71 -1.88 8.07 -6.33
C HIS A 71 -0.92 7.08 -7.01
N GLY A 72 -0.94 7.07 -8.35
CA GLY A 72 -0.01 6.27 -9.14
C GLY A 72 1.45 6.63 -8.89
N LEU A 73 1.79 7.91 -8.78
CA LEU A 73 3.14 8.36 -8.44
C LEU A 73 3.54 7.90 -7.03
N GLY A 74 2.61 7.99 -6.07
CA GLY A 74 2.78 7.49 -4.69
C GLY A 74 3.14 6.01 -4.65
N VAL A 75 2.31 5.16 -5.27
CA VAL A 75 2.56 3.70 -5.37
C VAL A 75 3.91 3.40 -6.01
N THR A 76 4.30 4.16 -7.04
CA THR A 76 5.59 3.94 -7.72
C THR A 76 6.77 4.24 -6.80
N ASN A 77 6.72 5.34 -6.06
CA ASN A 77 7.78 5.70 -5.12
C ASN A 77 7.79 4.77 -3.90
N GLU A 78 6.62 4.34 -3.41
CA GLU A 78 6.51 3.35 -2.33
C GLU A 78 7.20 2.03 -2.70
N MET A 79 6.92 1.48 -3.88
CA MET A 79 7.58 0.24 -4.34
C MET A 79 9.10 0.41 -4.49
N ILE A 80 9.57 1.60 -4.91
CA ILE A 80 11.01 1.89 -4.99
C ILE A 80 11.61 1.99 -3.59
N TYR A 81 10.94 2.68 -2.66
CA TYR A 81 11.33 2.74 -1.26
C TYR A 81 11.41 1.33 -0.66
N GLU A 82 10.43 0.47 -0.93
CA GLU A 82 10.44 -0.91 -0.46
C GLU A 82 11.68 -1.69 -0.91
N ARG A 83 12.12 -1.44 -2.16
CA ARG A 83 13.27 -2.11 -2.77
C ARG A 83 14.60 -1.55 -2.31
N GLU A 84 14.68 -0.25 -2.07
CA GLU A 84 15.95 0.47 -1.90
C GLU A 84 16.18 1.00 -0.48
N GLY A 85 15.13 1.11 0.33
CA GLY A 85 15.20 1.67 1.69
C GLY A 85 15.59 3.15 1.75
N SER A 86 15.55 3.87 0.63
CA SER A 86 16.01 5.26 0.56
C SER A 86 14.88 6.23 0.92
N GLU A 87 15.06 6.99 2.00
CA GLU A 87 14.12 7.99 2.54
C GLU A 87 13.60 8.99 1.50
N ILE A 88 14.39 9.33 0.47
CA ILE A 88 13.91 10.23 -0.60
C ILE A 88 12.66 9.68 -1.31
N TYR A 89 12.53 8.36 -1.43
CA TYR A 89 11.37 7.72 -2.05
C TYR A 89 10.22 7.59 -1.07
N PHE A 90 10.50 7.45 0.22
CA PHE A 90 9.48 7.57 1.27
C PHE A 90 8.83 8.96 1.23
N ASP A 91 9.64 10.02 1.26
CA ASP A 91 9.16 11.42 1.25
C ASP A 91 8.35 11.71 -0.02
N ARG A 92 8.84 11.25 -1.18
CA ARG A 92 8.14 11.42 -2.46
C ARG A 92 6.83 10.64 -2.52
N ALA A 93 6.79 9.42 -1.97
CA ALA A 93 5.56 8.64 -1.90
C ALA A 93 4.52 9.33 -1.00
N LEU A 94 4.93 9.78 0.18
CA LEU A 94 4.07 10.48 1.12
C LEU A 94 3.52 11.79 0.55
N LEU A 95 4.37 12.59 -0.10
CA LEU A 95 3.95 13.82 -0.78
C LEU A 95 2.92 13.51 -1.86
N ALA A 96 3.21 12.54 -2.74
CA ALA A 96 2.31 12.19 -3.84
C ALA A 96 0.97 11.62 -3.33
N TYR A 97 0.97 10.78 -2.29
CA TYR A 97 -0.29 10.31 -1.70
C TYR A 97 -1.09 11.44 -1.04
N THR A 98 -0.42 12.42 -0.44
CA THR A 98 -1.08 13.59 0.16
C THR A 98 -1.76 14.45 -0.92
N GLU A 99 -1.08 14.69 -2.04
CA GLU A 99 -1.67 15.35 -3.21
C GLU A 99 -2.86 14.56 -3.77
N ALA A 100 -2.74 13.23 -3.88
CA ALA A 100 -3.83 12.38 -4.32
C ALA A 100 -5.06 12.49 -3.40
N CYS A 101 -4.85 12.46 -2.07
CA CYS A 101 -5.89 12.67 -1.08
C CYS A 101 -6.61 14.02 -1.29
N HIS A 102 -5.86 15.10 -1.50
CA HIS A 102 -6.44 16.42 -1.77
C HIS A 102 -7.37 16.39 -3.00
N TYR A 103 -6.90 15.82 -4.11
CA TYR A 103 -7.68 15.76 -5.33
C TYR A 103 -8.91 14.85 -5.23
N TYR A 104 -8.78 13.70 -4.54
CA TYR A 104 -9.93 12.82 -4.29
C TYR A 104 -10.97 13.46 -3.38
N GLU A 105 -10.56 14.27 -2.41
CA GLU A 105 -11.47 15.06 -1.59
C GLU A 105 -12.21 16.09 -2.44
N VAL A 106 -11.49 16.86 -3.26
CA VAL A 106 -12.07 17.86 -4.19
C VAL A 106 -13.05 17.22 -5.18
N SER A 107 -12.76 16.01 -5.66
CA SER A 107 -13.61 15.28 -6.61
C SER A 107 -14.68 14.40 -5.94
N ALA A 108 -14.82 14.45 -4.61
CA ALA A 108 -15.74 13.62 -3.83
C ALA A 108 -15.60 12.10 -4.08
N CYS A 109 -14.36 11.64 -4.33
CA CYS A 109 -14.00 10.24 -4.54
C CYS A 109 -13.61 9.58 -3.22
N THR A 110 -14.60 9.38 -2.34
CA THR A 110 -14.37 8.91 -0.95
C THR A 110 -13.69 7.54 -0.89
N ARG A 111 -14.01 6.63 -1.81
CA ARG A 111 -13.41 5.28 -1.85
C ARG A 111 -11.90 5.36 -2.16
N GLU A 112 -11.53 6.15 -3.17
CA GLU A 112 -10.15 6.35 -3.58
C GLU A 112 -9.35 7.12 -2.52
N TYR A 113 -9.99 8.09 -1.87
CA TYR A 113 -9.45 8.79 -0.71
C TYR A 113 -9.12 7.81 0.44
N ALA A 114 -10.08 6.97 0.82
CA ALA A 114 -9.90 5.96 1.87
C ALA A 114 -8.78 4.96 1.52
N SER A 115 -8.74 4.48 0.27
CA SER A 115 -7.69 3.60 -0.25
C SER A 115 -6.31 4.25 -0.14
N THR A 116 -6.21 5.52 -0.53
CA THR A 116 -4.95 6.28 -0.48
C THR A 116 -4.47 6.51 0.96
N LEU A 117 -5.38 6.79 1.90
CA LEU A 117 -5.05 6.86 3.33
C LEU A 117 -4.48 5.52 3.84
N ASN A 118 -5.04 4.38 3.40
CA ASN A 118 -4.50 3.07 3.76
C ASN A 118 -3.10 2.83 3.16
N CYS A 119 -2.84 3.30 1.93
CA CYS A 119 -1.50 3.28 1.35
C CYS A 119 -0.49 4.11 2.17
N ILE A 120 -0.88 5.30 2.65
CA ILE A 120 -0.05 6.11 3.56
C ILE A 120 0.23 5.35 4.85
N ALA A 121 -0.79 4.72 5.45
CA ALA A 121 -0.62 3.92 6.66
C ALA A 121 0.36 2.76 6.42
N TYR A 122 0.23 2.06 5.30
CA TYR A 122 1.12 0.97 4.92
C TYR A 122 2.56 1.46 4.68
N LEU A 123 2.74 2.62 4.04
CA LEU A 123 4.05 3.26 3.89
C LEU A 123 4.70 3.53 5.25
N PHE A 124 3.94 4.00 6.24
CA PHE A 124 4.45 4.19 7.61
C PHE A 124 4.77 2.87 8.31
N VAL A 125 3.99 1.79 8.08
CA VAL A 125 4.36 0.43 8.55
C VAL A 125 5.72 0.03 7.99
N ARG A 126 5.96 0.25 6.70
CA ARG A 126 7.24 -0.07 6.05
C ARG A 126 8.42 0.76 6.55
N ALA A 127 8.16 1.94 7.08
CA ALA A 127 9.15 2.80 7.72
C ALA A 127 9.24 2.57 9.25
N GLU A 128 8.55 1.57 9.79
CA GLU A 128 8.48 1.27 11.23
C GLU A 128 7.97 2.45 12.09
N ARG A 129 7.23 3.38 11.48
CA ARG A 129 6.62 4.54 12.12
C ARG A 129 5.22 4.20 12.62
N VAL A 130 5.18 3.43 13.71
CA VAL A 130 3.96 2.77 14.21
C VAL A 130 2.82 3.74 14.53
N GLU A 131 3.08 4.86 15.20
CA GLU A 131 2.00 5.78 15.60
C GLU A 131 1.34 6.44 14.38
N ASP A 132 2.15 6.87 13.39
CA ASP A 132 1.64 7.44 12.14
C ASP A 132 0.84 6.40 11.34
N ALA A 133 1.32 5.16 11.27
CA ALA A 133 0.60 4.06 10.62
C ALA A 133 -0.77 3.81 11.27
N LEU A 134 -0.85 3.85 12.60
CA LEU A 134 -2.10 3.66 13.33
C LEU A 134 -3.07 4.82 13.10
N ASP A 135 -2.61 6.07 13.11
CA ASP A 135 -3.46 7.24 12.83
C ASP A 135 -4.10 7.16 11.43
N TYR A 136 -3.28 6.98 10.40
CA TYR A 136 -3.77 6.92 9.02
C TYR A 136 -4.65 5.70 8.76
N SER A 137 -4.35 4.55 9.35
CA SER A 137 -5.18 3.34 9.16
C SER A 137 -6.54 3.43 9.86
N VAL A 138 -6.65 4.15 10.99
CA VAL A 138 -7.94 4.46 11.63
C VAL A 138 -8.77 5.34 10.71
N ARG A 139 -8.18 6.43 10.20
CA ARG A 139 -8.87 7.33 9.27
C ARG A 139 -9.33 6.61 8.00
N ALA A 140 -8.47 5.81 7.39
CA ALA A 140 -8.81 5.00 6.23
C ALA A 140 -9.97 4.04 6.51
N PHE A 141 -9.95 3.38 7.67
CA PHE A 141 -11.00 2.44 8.08
C PHE A 141 -12.36 3.13 8.26
N ASP A 142 -12.39 4.31 8.87
CA ASP A 142 -13.64 5.07 9.07
C ASP A 142 -14.25 5.49 7.73
N GLU A 143 -13.43 5.97 6.80
CA GLU A 143 -13.87 6.31 5.44
C GLU A 143 -14.34 5.08 4.66
N ALA A 144 -13.62 3.95 4.77
CA ALA A 144 -14.01 2.68 4.16
C ALA A 144 -15.38 2.19 4.65
N ARG A 145 -15.70 2.43 5.93
CA ARG A 145 -17.02 2.13 6.51
C ARG A 145 -18.12 3.04 6.00
N ILE A 146 -17.84 4.31 5.77
CA ILE A 146 -18.79 5.26 5.17
C ILE A 146 -19.22 4.77 3.79
N VAL A 147 -18.26 4.36 2.95
CA VAL A 147 -18.54 3.83 1.60
C VAL A 147 -18.95 2.35 1.58
N ARG A 148 -18.94 1.67 2.73
CA ARG A 148 -19.29 0.25 2.92
C ARG A 148 -18.47 -0.70 2.03
N ASP A 149 -17.19 -0.38 1.80
CA ASP A 149 -16.28 -1.24 1.05
C ASP A 149 -15.64 -2.27 2.00
N GLU A 150 -16.22 -3.47 2.06
CA GLU A 150 -15.72 -4.54 2.93
C GLU A 150 -14.31 -5.03 2.56
N GLY A 151 -13.92 -4.92 1.28
CA GLY A 151 -12.56 -5.25 0.86
C GLY A 151 -11.55 -4.27 1.45
N LEU A 152 -11.82 -2.97 1.30
CA LEU A 152 -10.97 -1.92 1.85
C LEU A 152 -10.96 -1.92 3.39
N ILE A 153 -12.09 -2.21 4.03
CA ILE A 153 -12.16 -2.42 5.49
C ILE A 153 -11.17 -3.52 5.91
N ALA A 154 -11.16 -4.66 5.21
CA ALA A 154 -10.25 -5.76 5.51
C ALA A 154 -8.77 -5.40 5.26
N GLU A 155 -8.47 -4.63 4.21
CA GLU A 155 -7.13 -4.11 3.97
C GLU A 155 -6.67 -3.18 5.10
N CYS A 156 -7.52 -2.27 5.56
CA CYS A 156 -7.21 -1.39 6.70
C CYS A 156 -6.95 -2.19 7.98
N LEU A 157 -7.74 -3.24 8.24
CA LEU A 157 -7.53 -4.15 9.37
C LEU A 157 -6.18 -4.87 9.27
N LEU A 158 -5.79 -5.30 8.07
CA LEU A 158 -4.51 -5.96 7.85
C LEU A 158 -3.33 -5.01 8.08
N THR A 159 -3.40 -3.76 7.60
CA THR A 159 -2.40 -2.72 7.87
C THR A 159 -2.26 -2.45 9.37
N ARG A 160 -3.40 -2.35 10.09
CA ARG A 160 -3.40 -2.20 11.56
C ARG A 160 -2.75 -3.38 12.26
N ALA A 161 -3.03 -4.60 11.82
CA ALA A 161 -2.40 -5.78 12.37
C ALA A 161 -0.87 -5.74 12.25
N GLN A 162 -0.36 -5.30 11.10
CA GLN A 162 1.08 -5.13 10.88
C GLN A 162 1.68 -4.04 11.78
N ALA A 163 0.97 -2.91 11.96
CA ALA A 163 1.41 -1.87 12.89
C ALA A 163 1.45 -2.38 14.35
N PHE A 164 0.45 -3.15 14.79
CA PHE A 164 0.45 -3.75 16.13
C PHE A 164 1.49 -4.86 16.30
N LEU A 165 1.82 -5.59 15.23
CA LEU A 165 2.93 -6.54 15.22
C LEU A 165 4.26 -5.82 15.51
N LEU A 166 4.53 -4.69 14.84
CA LEU A 166 5.72 -3.86 15.10
C LEU A 166 5.74 -3.33 16.54
N ARG A 167 4.57 -3.00 17.10
CA ARG A 167 4.41 -2.60 18.50
C ARG A 167 4.53 -3.76 19.50
N LYS A 168 4.67 -5.01 19.02
CA LYS A 168 4.68 -6.25 19.82
C LYS A 168 3.39 -6.51 20.60
N TRP A 169 2.28 -5.94 20.15
CA TRP A 169 0.97 -6.17 20.75
C TRP A 169 0.29 -7.33 20.01
N TYR A 170 0.83 -8.52 20.20
CA TYR A 170 0.52 -9.67 19.35
C TYR A 170 -0.94 -10.10 19.40
N ASP A 171 -1.59 -10.10 20.55
CA ASP A 171 -3.01 -10.47 20.66
C ASP A 171 -3.90 -9.53 19.85
N THR A 172 -3.62 -8.23 19.92
CA THR A 172 -4.32 -7.20 19.15
C THR A 172 -4.04 -7.35 17.66
N ALA A 173 -2.77 -7.58 17.28
CA ALA A 173 -2.39 -7.83 15.89
C ALA A 173 -3.11 -9.08 15.33
N LEU A 174 -3.14 -10.17 16.10
CA LEU A 174 -3.76 -11.43 15.70
C LEU A 174 -5.27 -11.28 15.51
N THR A 175 -5.92 -10.51 16.39
CA THR A 175 -7.35 -10.20 16.28
C THR A 175 -7.66 -9.49 14.96
N PHE A 176 -6.92 -8.43 14.64
CA PHE A 176 -7.12 -7.67 13.41
C PHE A 176 -6.80 -8.49 12.15
N ALA A 177 -5.69 -9.22 12.14
CA ALA A 177 -5.31 -10.04 10.98
C ALA A 177 -6.30 -11.20 10.74
N SER A 178 -6.81 -11.79 11.82
CA SER A 178 -7.81 -12.87 11.73
C SER A 178 -9.13 -12.38 11.15
N GLU A 179 -9.58 -11.19 11.56
CA GLU A 179 -10.79 -10.59 11.03
C GLU A 179 -10.63 -10.19 9.55
N ALA A 180 -9.50 -9.57 9.18
CA ALA A 180 -9.18 -9.28 7.79
C ALA A 180 -9.22 -10.55 6.92
N ARG A 181 -8.56 -11.64 7.36
CA ARG A 181 -8.56 -12.93 6.67
C ARG A 181 -9.96 -13.49 6.49
N ARG A 182 -10.81 -13.40 7.52
CA ARG A 182 -12.20 -13.87 7.48
C ARG A 182 -13.00 -13.12 6.41
N ILE A 183 -12.86 -11.80 6.34
CA ILE A 183 -13.52 -10.97 5.34
C ILE A 183 -13.01 -11.31 3.93
N PHE A 184 -11.68 -11.37 3.72
CA PHE A 184 -11.10 -11.75 2.43
C PHE A 184 -11.57 -13.13 1.96
N GLN A 185 -11.66 -14.10 2.87
CA GLN A 185 -12.18 -15.43 2.57
C GLN A 185 -13.66 -15.38 2.16
N ALA A 186 -14.50 -14.66 2.90
CA ALA A 186 -15.92 -14.52 2.61
C ALA A 186 -16.19 -13.84 1.26
N LYS A 187 -15.29 -12.96 0.82
CA LYS A 187 -15.38 -12.23 -0.45
C LYS A 187 -14.67 -12.89 -1.63
N GLY A 188 -13.94 -13.98 -1.41
CA GLY A 188 -13.18 -14.66 -2.46
C GLY A 188 -11.91 -13.92 -2.89
N PHE A 189 -11.39 -13.02 -2.06
CA PHE A 189 -10.14 -12.29 -2.32
C PHE A 189 -8.93 -13.15 -1.98
N GLY A 190 -8.65 -14.17 -2.81
CA GLY A 190 -7.65 -15.21 -2.55
C GLY A 190 -6.25 -14.68 -2.24
N LEU A 191 -5.73 -13.74 -3.04
CA LEU A 191 -4.40 -13.17 -2.82
C LEU A 191 -4.30 -12.42 -1.48
N LEU A 192 -5.26 -11.55 -1.19
CA LEU A 192 -5.30 -10.78 0.07
C LEU A 192 -5.54 -11.67 1.29
N ARG A 193 -6.33 -12.74 1.14
CA ARG A 193 -6.49 -13.77 2.16
C ARG A 193 -5.15 -14.44 2.49
N ASP A 194 -4.36 -14.76 1.46
CA ASP A 194 -3.06 -15.41 1.64
C ASP A 194 -2.05 -14.47 2.31
N ASP A 195 -2.11 -13.17 2.01
CA ASP A 195 -1.27 -12.17 2.68
C ASP A 195 -1.68 -11.94 4.14
N ALA A 196 -2.99 -11.97 4.44
CA ALA A 196 -3.47 -11.98 5.81
C ALA A 196 -3.03 -13.25 6.56
N HIS A 197 -3.03 -14.40 5.90
CA HIS A 197 -2.53 -15.65 6.49
C HIS A 197 -1.04 -15.58 6.82
N LYS A 198 -0.19 -15.12 5.89
CA LYS A 198 1.25 -14.90 6.16
C LYS A 198 1.48 -13.93 7.32
N THR A 199 0.65 -12.89 7.44
CA THR A 199 0.75 -11.94 8.55
C THR A 199 0.43 -12.61 9.89
N ILE A 200 -0.59 -13.46 9.94
CA ILE A 200 -0.91 -14.29 11.12
C ILE A 200 0.26 -15.21 11.48
N GLU A 201 0.87 -15.88 10.49
CA GLU A 201 2.03 -16.76 10.73
C GLU A 201 3.22 -15.99 11.33
N LYS A 202 3.49 -14.77 10.82
CA LYS A 202 4.51 -13.89 11.39
C LYS A 202 4.22 -13.53 12.84
N ILE A 203 2.97 -13.17 13.16
CA ILE A 203 2.55 -12.84 14.53
C ILE A 203 2.77 -14.04 15.47
N LEU A 204 2.29 -15.23 15.08
CA LEU A 204 2.45 -16.44 15.88
C LEU A 204 3.92 -16.88 16.01
N GLY A 205 4.74 -16.62 15.00
CA GLY A 205 6.19 -16.78 15.07
C GLY A 205 6.80 -15.90 16.17
N ALA A 206 6.54 -14.60 16.12
CA ALA A 206 7.06 -13.62 17.09
C ALA A 206 6.61 -13.92 18.53
N MET A 207 5.36 -14.35 18.74
CA MET A 207 4.87 -14.76 20.06
C MET A 207 5.70 -15.92 20.64
N ARG A 208 5.97 -16.97 19.83
CA ARG A 208 6.75 -18.12 20.28
C ARG A 208 8.20 -17.76 20.61
N GLU A 209 8.80 -16.86 19.83
CA GLU A 209 10.17 -16.39 20.09
C GLU A 209 10.27 -15.64 21.42
N GLU A 210 9.29 -14.80 21.75
CA GLU A 210 9.25 -14.10 23.05
C GLU A 210 8.99 -15.04 24.22
N ASP A 211 8.09 -16.03 24.05
CA ASP A 211 7.85 -17.05 25.05
C ASP A 211 9.12 -17.86 25.37
N CYS A 212 9.87 -18.26 24.34
CA CYS A 212 11.17 -18.93 24.51
C CYS A 212 12.18 -18.03 25.22
N ALA A 213 12.31 -16.76 24.81
CA ALA A 213 13.23 -15.82 25.46
C ALA A 213 12.87 -15.59 26.94
N ALA A 214 11.58 -15.52 27.27
CA ALA A 214 11.11 -15.39 28.65
C ALA A 214 11.45 -16.63 29.50
N GLN A 215 11.34 -17.84 28.93
CA GLN A 215 11.70 -19.09 29.61
C GLN A 215 13.21 -19.22 29.84
N ASP A 216 14.03 -18.84 28.86
CA ASP A 216 15.50 -18.85 28.97
C ASP A 216 16.00 -17.83 30.01
N SER A 217 15.35 -16.65 30.08
CA SER A 217 15.66 -15.63 31.09
C SER A 217 15.27 -16.01 32.53
N ASN A 218 14.36 -16.98 32.69
CA ASN A 218 13.88 -17.47 33.99
C ASN A 218 14.53 -18.79 34.43
N SER A 219 15.49 -19.34 33.67
CA SER A 219 16.28 -20.48 34.13
C SER A 219 17.27 -20.03 35.21
N PRO A 220 17.13 -20.45 36.48
CA PRO A 220 18.08 -20.09 37.52
C PRO A 220 19.44 -20.65 37.12
N ALA A 221 20.45 -19.78 37.05
CA ALA A 221 21.84 -20.19 36.91
C ALA A 221 22.10 -21.25 37.99
N LEU A 222 22.31 -22.49 37.56
CA LEU A 222 22.88 -23.54 38.39
C LEU A 222 24.31 -23.11 38.72
N HIS A 223 24.44 -22.16 39.66
CA HIS A 223 25.68 -21.93 40.38
C HIS A 223 25.92 -23.18 41.20
N GLY A 224 26.73 -24.05 40.60
CA GLY A 224 27.44 -25.08 41.31
C GLY A 224 28.18 -24.45 42.47
N VAL A 225 27.62 -24.61 43.67
CA VAL A 225 28.40 -24.58 44.90
C VAL A 225 29.14 -25.92 44.95
N ARG A 226 30.28 -25.96 44.27
CA ARG A 226 31.39 -26.83 44.66
C ARG A 226 32.16 -26.10 45.75
N THR A 227 31.97 -26.55 46.99
CA THR A 227 33.01 -26.89 47.98
C THR A 227 32.32 -27.24 49.29
#